data_AF-A0A961KS35-F1
#
_entry.id   AF-A0A961KS35-F1
#
_cell.length_a   1.000
_cell.length_b   1.000
_cell.length_c   1.000
_cell.angle_alpha   90.00
_cell.angle_beta   90.00
_cell.angle_gamma   90.00
#
_symmetry.space_group_name_H-M   'P 1'
#
loop_
_entity.id
_entity.type
_entity.pdbx_description
1 polymer ?
#
loop_
_entity_poly.entity_id
_entity_poly.type
_entity_poly.pdbx_seq_one_letter_code
_entity_poly.pdbx_strand_id
1 'polypeptide(L)'
;QTHKEKYSDVELSHQLADSGAMQLVRWPKQFDVIVTDNLFGDLLSDAAAMLTGSLGMLPSASLGAPMENGRPKALYEPVHGSAPDIAGTGKANPCACILSFAMALRYSFDQGDEAARLEAAVNQVLASGVRTADLMQKDGGTPATTTQMGDAVIAALEASL
;
A
#
# COMPACT_ATOMS: atom_id res chain seq x y z
N GLN A 1 -24.31 15.33 -11.16
CA GLN A 1 -25.44 15.42 -10.21
C GLN A 1 -25.13 14.67 -8.91
N THR A 2 -24.64 13.43 -8.94
CA THR A 2 -24.32 12.62 -7.73
C THR A 2 -23.43 13.31 -6.69
N HIS A 3 -22.32 13.93 -7.08
CA HIS A 3 -21.39 14.60 -6.14
C HIS A 3 -22.11 15.72 -5.36
N LYS A 4 -22.77 16.64 -6.07
CA LYS A 4 -23.54 17.73 -5.47
C LYS A 4 -24.68 17.24 -4.56
N GLU A 5 -25.28 16.10 -4.87
CA GLU A 5 -26.45 15.58 -4.13
C GLU A 5 -26.09 14.70 -2.93
N LYS A 6 -24.96 13.97 -2.99
CA LYS A 6 -24.62 12.93 -2.01
C LYS A 6 -23.29 13.13 -1.28
N TYR A 7 -22.39 13.94 -1.84
CA TYR A 7 -21.00 14.08 -1.38
C TYR A 7 -20.53 15.54 -1.47
N SER A 8 -21.41 16.51 -1.18
CA SER A 8 -21.11 17.95 -1.30
C SER A 8 -20.04 18.44 -0.32
N ASP A 9 -19.76 17.62 0.70
CA ASP A 9 -18.71 17.78 1.71
C ASP A 9 -17.33 17.33 1.23
N VAL A 10 -17.23 16.61 0.11
CA VAL A 10 -15.97 16.17 -0.49
C VAL A 10 -15.55 17.16 -1.58
N GLU A 11 -14.30 17.62 -1.58
CA GLU A 11 -13.78 18.45 -2.66
C GLU A 11 -13.65 17.64 -3.97
N LEU A 12 -14.12 18.20 -5.09
CA LEU A 12 -14.02 17.57 -6.41
C LEU A 12 -13.33 18.52 -7.40
N SER A 13 -12.19 18.10 -7.92
CA SER A 13 -11.48 18.74 -9.02
C SER A 13 -11.33 17.78 -10.20
N HIS A 14 -11.43 18.28 -11.42
CA HIS A 14 -11.14 17.51 -12.63
C HIS A 14 -9.74 17.84 -13.16
N GLN A 15 -9.02 16.80 -13.58
CA GLN A 15 -7.69 16.93 -14.14
C GLN A 15 -7.54 16.01 -15.35
N LEU A 16 -6.86 16.49 -16.40
CA LEU A 16 -6.50 15.67 -17.56
C LEU A 16 -5.40 14.67 -17.16
N ALA A 17 -5.42 13.47 -17.75
CA ALA A 17 -4.51 12.38 -17.35
C ALA A 17 -3.02 12.72 -17.56
N ASP A 18 -2.69 13.42 -18.64
CA ASP A 18 -1.33 13.90 -18.94
C ASP A 18 -0.83 14.92 -17.90
N SER A 19 -1.67 15.91 -17.58
CA SER A 19 -1.42 16.85 -16.49
C SER A 19 -1.32 16.13 -15.14
N GLY A 20 -2.16 15.10 -14.93
CA GLY A 20 -2.11 14.20 -13.78
C GLY A 20 -0.75 13.56 -13.57
N ALA A 21 -0.21 12.94 -14.61
CA ALA A 21 1.13 12.36 -14.56
C ALA A 21 2.20 13.41 -14.22
N MET A 22 2.12 14.62 -14.81
CA MET A 22 3.05 15.70 -14.49
C MET A 22 2.95 16.16 -13.02
N GLN A 23 1.73 16.23 -12.48
CA GLN A 23 1.48 16.67 -11.10
C GLN A 23 1.91 15.64 -10.06
N LEU A 24 1.78 14.34 -10.36
CA LEU A 24 2.34 13.27 -9.52
C LEU A 24 3.84 13.44 -9.33
N VAL A 25 4.58 13.86 -10.37
CA VAL A 25 6.02 14.12 -10.24
C VAL A 25 6.30 15.45 -9.56
N ARG A 26 5.57 16.52 -9.93
CA ARG A 26 5.87 17.89 -9.49
C ARG A 26 5.45 18.18 -8.04
N TRP A 27 4.23 17.78 -7.67
CA TRP A 27 3.64 18.07 -6.36
C TRP A 27 2.65 16.96 -5.95
N PRO A 28 3.12 15.74 -5.65
CA PRO A 28 2.26 14.60 -5.37
C PRO A 28 1.40 14.78 -4.10
N LYS A 29 1.85 15.60 -3.14
CA LYS A 29 1.17 15.82 -1.86
C LYS A 29 -0.16 16.57 -1.95
N GLN A 30 -0.54 17.06 -3.13
CA GLN A 30 -1.83 17.70 -3.35
C GLN A 30 -2.98 16.69 -3.50
N PHE A 31 -2.69 15.42 -3.77
CA PHE A 31 -3.70 14.40 -4.00
C PHE A 31 -4.04 13.66 -2.71
N ASP A 32 -5.34 13.39 -2.55
CA ASP A 32 -5.87 12.44 -1.56
C ASP A 32 -6.37 11.18 -2.28
N VAL A 33 -7.44 11.31 -3.07
CA VAL A 33 -8.01 10.22 -3.88
C VAL A 33 -8.02 10.58 -5.36
N ILE A 34 -7.51 9.70 -6.21
CA ILE A 34 -7.59 9.80 -7.67
C ILE A 34 -8.53 8.72 -8.19
N VAL A 35 -9.61 9.13 -8.87
CA VAL A 35 -10.52 8.23 -9.58
C VAL A 35 -10.32 8.43 -11.08
N THR A 36 -10.08 7.34 -11.81
CA THR A 36 -9.82 7.37 -13.24
C THR A 36 -10.30 6.09 -13.91
N ASP A 37 -10.27 6.05 -15.24
CA ASP A 37 -10.57 4.83 -16.00
C ASP A 37 -9.47 3.78 -15.90
N ASN A 38 -9.71 2.60 -16.49
CA ASN A 38 -8.83 1.45 -16.40
C ASN A 38 -7.42 1.74 -16.96
N LEU A 39 -7.32 2.31 -18.16
CA LEU A 39 -6.05 2.53 -18.85
C LEU A 39 -5.20 3.61 -18.15
N PHE A 40 -5.80 4.72 -17.77
CA PHE A 40 -5.08 5.77 -17.05
C PHE A 40 -4.80 5.36 -15.61
N GLY A 41 -5.65 4.53 -15.00
CA GLY A 41 -5.41 3.96 -13.67
C GLY A 41 -4.16 3.11 -13.64
N ASP A 42 -4.01 2.20 -14.60
CA ASP A 42 -2.82 1.37 -14.79
C ASP A 42 -1.55 2.26 -14.87
N LEU A 43 -1.54 3.21 -15.81
CA LEU A 43 -0.39 4.10 -16.04
C LEU A 43 -0.05 4.99 -14.84
N LEU A 44 -1.06 5.64 -14.24
CA LEU A 44 -0.84 6.57 -13.12
C LEU A 44 -0.47 5.85 -11.83
N SER A 45 -1.00 4.64 -11.61
CA SER A 45 -0.66 3.83 -10.44
C SER A 45 0.79 3.37 -10.46
N ASP A 46 1.31 2.94 -11.60
CA ASP A 46 2.73 2.60 -11.79
C ASP A 46 3.63 3.82 -11.60
N ALA A 47 3.24 4.98 -12.16
CA ALA A 47 3.98 6.22 -11.98
C ALA A 47 4.03 6.62 -10.49
N ALA A 48 2.91 6.52 -9.77
CA ALA A 48 2.83 6.81 -8.35
C ALA A 48 3.65 5.82 -7.52
N ALA A 49 3.63 4.53 -7.87
CA ALA A 49 4.40 3.49 -7.21
C ALA A 49 5.91 3.80 -7.23
N MET A 50 6.42 4.24 -8.38
CA MET A 50 7.84 4.61 -8.54
C MET A 50 8.26 5.82 -7.69
N LEU A 51 7.34 6.73 -7.32
CA LEU A 51 7.66 7.87 -6.46
C LEU A 51 8.04 7.44 -5.02
N THR A 52 7.58 6.28 -4.58
CA THR A 52 7.81 5.78 -3.22
C THR A 52 9.19 5.14 -3.04
N GLY A 53 9.86 4.78 -4.14
CA GLY A 53 11.21 4.22 -4.13
C GLY A 53 11.31 2.72 -3.85
N SER A 54 10.24 2.04 -3.41
CA SER A 54 10.18 0.57 -3.36
C SER A 54 8.77 0.02 -3.57
N LEU A 55 8.62 -0.83 -4.58
CA LEU A 55 7.41 -1.62 -4.82
C LEU A 55 7.13 -2.63 -3.68
N GLY A 56 8.15 -3.02 -2.91
CA GLY A 56 8.05 -3.95 -1.78
C GLY A 56 7.19 -3.43 -0.62
N MET A 57 6.77 -2.16 -0.68
CA MET A 57 5.98 -1.48 0.35
C MET A 57 4.54 -1.21 -0.06
N LEU A 58 4.14 -1.52 -1.31
CA LEU A 58 2.87 -1.08 -1.86
C LEU A 58 1.82 -2.20 -1.80
N PRO A 59 0.81 -2.10 -0.93
CA PRO A 59 -0.32 -3.01 -0.93
C PRO A 59 -1.35 -2.62 -2.01
N SER A 60 -2.22 -3.55 -2.39
CA SER A 60 -3.34 -3.30 -3.28
C SER A 60 -4.59 -4.09 -2.91
N ALA A 61 -5.75 -3.59 -3.34
CA ALA A 61 -7.04 -4.24 -3.20
C ALA A 61 -7.89 -4.05 -4.46
N SER A 62 -8.45 -5.15 -4.95
CA SER A 62 -9.48 -5.17 -5.97
C SER A 62 -10.82 -5.45 -5.32
N LEU A 63 -11.68 -4.43 -5.21
CA LEU A 63 -12.99 -4.51 -4.56
C LEU A 63 -14.10 -4.64 -5.61
N GLY A 64 -14.83 -5.75 -5.55
CA GLY A 64 -16.00 -6.02 -6.38
C GLY A 64 -17.30 -5.48 -5.77
N ALA A 65 -18.41 -5.79 -6.45
CA ALA A 65 -19.73 -5.40 -5.97
C ALA A 65 -20.00 -5.93 -4.55
N PRO A 66 -20.71 -5.16 -3.70
CA PRO A 66 -21.14 -5.61 -2.39
C PRO A 66 -21.94 -6.92 -2.48
N MET A 67 -21.66 -7.84 -1.56
CA MET A 67 -22.45 -9.04 -1.30
C MET A 67 -23.71 -8.70 -0.50
N GLU A 68 -24.58 -9.68 -0.28
CA GLU A 68 -25.81 -9.51 0.51
C GLU A 68 -25.56 -9.03 1.95
N ASN A 69 -24.39 -9.34 2.52
CA ASN A 69 -23.97 -8.88 3.85
C ASN A 69 -23.39 -7.46 3.84
N GLY A 70 -23.45 -6.73 2.73
CA GLY A 70 -22.93 -5.37 2.57
C GLY A 70 -21.43 -5.27 2.30
N ARG A 71 -20.68 -6.38 2.31
CA ARG A 71 -19.22 -6.38 2.15
C ARG A 71 -18.81 -6.71 0.72
N PRO A 72 -17.72 -6.13 0.18
CA PRO A 72 -17.28 -6.43 -1.17
C PRO A 72 -16.70 -7.85 -1.28
N LYS A 73 -16.92 -8.51 -2.42
CA LYS A 73 -16.01 -9.58 -2.85
C LYS A 73 -14.67 -8.93 -3.17
N ALA A 74 -13.57 -9.40 -2.60
CA ALA A 74 -12.30 -8.70 -2.71
C ALA A 74 -11.12 -9.64 -2.92
N LEU A 75 -10.10 -9.13 -3.62
CA LEU A 75 -8.77 -9.71 -3.74
C LEU A 75 -7.77 -8.70 -3.19
N TYR A 76 -6.84 -9.16 -2.35
CA TYR A 76 -5.78 -8.35 -1.75
C TYR A 76 -4.44 -8.96 -2.11
N GLU A 77 -3.55 -8.15 -2.67
CA GLU A 77 -2.26 -8.62 -3.17
C GLU A 77 -1.21 -7.50 -3.09
N PRO A 78 0.09 -7.82 -2.96
CA PRO A 78 1.14 -6.83 -3.10
C PRO A 78 1.22 -6.35 -4.56
N VAL A 79 1.59 -5.08 -4.78
CA VAL A 79 1.78 -4.53 -6.14
C VAL A 79 3.00 -5.15 -6.83
N HIS A 80 4.03 -5.52 -6.07
CA HIS A 80 5.25 -6.07 -6.67
C HIS A 80 5.00 -7.43 -7.34
N GLY A 81 5.75 -7.69 -8.42
CA GLY A 81 5.72 -8.99 -9.10
C GLY A 81 6.41 -10.12 -8.32
N SER A 82 6.66 -11.23 -8.99
CA SER A 82 7.18 -12.47 -8.38
C SER A 82 8.67 -12.46 -8.01
N ALA A 83 9.47 -11.55 -8.56
CA ALA A 83 10.91 -11.43 -8.32
C ALA A 83 11.66 -12.78 -8.29
N PRO A 84 11.65 -13.55 -9.41
CA PRO A 84 12.14 -14.93 -9.43
C PRO A 84 13.64 -15.06 -9.15
N ASP A 85 14.42 -14.01 -9.37
CA ASP A 85 15.85 -13.91 -9.11
C ASP A 85 16.21 -13.98 -7.62
N ILE A 86 15.29 -13.61 -6.72
CA ILE A 86 15.49 -13.67 -5.26
C ILE A 86 14.67 -14.77 -4.57
N ALA A 87 13.91 -15.56 -5.32
CA ALA A 87 13.09 -16.65 -4.78
C ALA A 87 13.96 -17.65 -3.99
N GLY A 88 13.51 -18.02 -2.79
CA GLY A 88 14.23 -18.95 -1.91
C GLY A 88 15.47 -18.37 -1.20
N THR A 89 15.82 -17.10 -1.43
CA THR A 89 16.99 -16.47 -0.79
C THR A 89 16.68 -15.77 0.54
N GLY A 90 15.40 -15.64 0.89
CA GLY A 90 14.96 -14.92 2.09
C GLY A 90 15.19 -13.41 2.04
N LYS A 91 15.29 -12.82 0.83
CA LYS A 91 15.54 -11.39 0.63
C LYS A 91 14.29 -10.57 0.30
N ALA A 92 13.16 -11.24 0.00
CA ALA A 92 11.92 -10.57 -0.37
C ALA A 92 11.39 -9.71 0.80
N ASN A 93 10.89 -8.53 0.49
CA ASN A 93 10.25 -7.65 1.47
C ASN A 93 8.81 -8.12 1.72
N PRO A 94 8.45 -8.53 2.96
CA PRO A 94 7.10 -9.02 3.24
C PRO A 94 6.08 -7.89 3.45
N CYS A 95 6.52 -6.63 3.58
CA CYS A 95 5.66 -5.53 4.03
C CYS A 95 4.45 -5.28 3.14
N ALA A 96 4.58 -5.28 1.81
CA ALA A 96 3.45 -5.11 0.91
C ALA A 96 2.36 -6.18 1.13
N CYS A 97 2.75 -7.44 1.30
CA CYS A 97 1.81 -8.54 1.57
C CYS A 97 1.12 -8.37 2.93
N ILE A 98 1.88 -8.00 3.97
CA ILE A 98 1.35 -7.72 5.31
C ILE A 98 0.35 -6.55 5.27
N LEU A 99 0.68 -5.47 4.56
CA LEU A 99 -0.21 -4.31 4.41
C LEU A 99 -1.43 -4.61 3.55
N SER A 100 -1.34 -5.52 2.57
CA SER A 100 -2.51 -6.01 1.83
C SER A 100 -3.46 -6.80 2.75
N PHE A 101 -2.92 -7.53 3.74
CA PHE A 101 -3.74 -8.13 4.78
C PHE A 101 -4.39 -7.08 5.71
N ALA A 102 -3.71 -5.97 6.01
CA ALA A 102 -4.33 -4.85 6.73
C ALA A 102 -5.54 -4.28 5.96
N MET A 103 -5.45 -4.17 4.62
CA MET A 103 -6.60 -3.80 3.77
C MET A 103 -7.74 -4.83 3.88
N ALA A 104 -7.43 -6.13 3.96
CA ALA A 104 -8.45 -7.16 4.15
C ALA A 104 -9.17 -7.04 5.50
N LEU A 105 -8.42 -6.79 6.59
CA LEU A 105 -8.98 -6.49 7.91
C LEU A 105 -9.96 -5.32 7.84
N ARG A 106 -9.55 -4.24 7.17
CA ARG A 106 -10.35 -3.03 7.03
C ARG A 106 -11.61 -3.21 6.18
N TYR A 107 -11.49 -3.76 4.97
CA TYR A 107 -12.58 -3.75 3.98
C TYR A 107 -13.43 -5.01 3.96
N SER A 108 -12.88 -6.17 4.35
CA SER A 108 -13.61 -7.45 4.32
C SER A 108 -14.00 -7.96 5.71
N PHE A 109 -13.23 -7.63 6.75
CA PHE A 109 -13.50 -8.12 8.11
C PHE A 109 -14.15 -7.09 9.03
N ASP A 110 -14.19 -5.80 8.63
CA ASP A 110 -14.70 -4.70 9.47
C ASP A 110 -13.88 -4.54 10.77
N GLN A 111 -12.57 -4.79 10.68
CA GLN A 111 -11.62 -4.70 11.78
C GLN A 111 -10.64 -3.54 11.53
N GLY A 112 -11.20 -2.32 11.41
CA GLY A 112 -10.43 -1.11 11.10
C GLY A 112 -9.35 -0.78 12.15
N ASP A 113 -9.62 -1.07 13.42
CA ASP A 113 -8.67 -0.85 14.52
C ASP A 113 -7.48 -1.82 14.44
N GLU A 114 -7.73 -3.10 14.16
CA GLU A 114 -6.66 -4.09 13.96
C GLU A 114 -5.84 -3.80 12.71
N ALA A 115 -6.48 -3.31 11.64
CA ALA A 115 -5.78 -2.84 10.44
C ALA A 115 -4.84 -1.67 10.76
N ALA A 116 -5.32 -0.66 11.48
CA ALA A 116 -4.52 0.50 11.90
C ALA A 116 -3.36 0.10 12.83
N ARG A 117 -3.59 -0.88 13.70
CA ARG A 117 -2.55 -1.43 14.59
C ARG A 117 -1.46 -2.17 13.81
N LEU A 118 -1.83 -2.95 12.79
CA LEU A 118 -0.87 -3.61 11.89
C LEU A 118 -0.06 -2.61 11.07
N GLU A 119 -0.72 -1.59 10.51
CA GLU A 119 -0.06 -0.48 9.79
C GLU A 119 0.94 0.26 10.71
N ALA A 120 0.54 0.53 11.96
CA ALA A 120 1.40 1.18 12.96
C ALA A 120 2.63 0.32 13.30
N ALA A 121 2.46 -1.00 13.46
CA ALA A 121 3.57 -1.91 13.73
C ALA A 121 4.61 -1.92 12.59
N VAL A 122 4.17 -1.98 11.34
CA VAL A 122 5.06 -1.88 10.16
C VAL A 122 5.79 -0.54 10.16
N ASN A 123 5.07 0.57 10.41
CA ASN A 123 5.67 1.90 10.48
C ASN A 123 6.70 2.02 11.61
N GLN A 124 6.45 1.42 12.78
CA GLN A 124 7.39 1.43 13.90
C GLN A 124 8.67 0.67 13.59
N VAL A 125 8.57 -0.51 12.97
CA VAL A 125 9.73 -1.32 12.55
C VAL A 125 10.58 -0.57 11.52
N LEU A 126 9.93 0.13 10.58
CA LEU A 126 10.65 0.98 9.65
C LEU A 126 11.24 2.22 10.34
N ALA A 127 10.54 2.83 11.30
CA ALA A 127 11.07 3.95 12.07
C ALA A 127 12.30 3.54 12.92
N SER A 128 12.37 2.29 13.37
CA SER A 128 13.52 1.76 14.12
C SER A 128 14.72 1.37 13.22
N GLY A 129 14.64 1.63 11.92
CA GLY A 129 15.75 1.46 10.98
C GLY A 129 15.88 0.05 10.36
N VAL A 130 14.94 -0.87 10.62
CA VAL A 130 14.97 -2.19 9.98
C VAL A 130 14.64 -2.02 8.49
N ARG A 131 15.50 -2.53 7.61
CA ARG A 131 15.36 -2.40 6.15
C ARG A 131 15.66 -3.74 5.50
N THR A 132 14.80 -4.18 4.58
CA THR A 132 15.09 -5.27 3.65
C THR A 132 15.97 -4.79 2.50
N ALA A 133 16.46 -5.70 1.65
CA ALA A 133 17.44 -5.39 0.62
C ALA A 133 16.98 -4.31 -0.39
N ASP A 134 15.69 -4.27 -0.72
CA ASP A 134 15.06 -3.28 -1.60
C ASP A 134 14.97 -1.87 -1.00
N LEU A 135 14.95 -1.75 0.33
CA LEU A 135 14.85 -0.48 1.05
C LEU A 135 16.20 0.04 1.53
N MET A 136 17.26 -0.75 1.39
CA MET A 136 18.58 -0.40 1.89
C MET A 136 19.28 0.59 0.96
N GLN A 137 19.76 1.70 1.50
CA GLN A 137 20.60 2.64 0.74
C GLN A 137 22.01 2.06 0.51
N LYS A 138 22.74 2.56 -0.50
CA LYS A 138 24.07 2.04 -0.89
C LYS A 138 25.10 2.05 0.24
N ASP A 139 24.99 3.00 1.18
CA ASP A 139 25.87 3.11 2.36
C ASP A 139 25.23 2.52 3.63
N GLY A 140 24.13 1.77 3.47
CA GLY A 140 23.36 1.18 4.57
C GLY A 140 23.98 -0.08 5.16
N GLY A 141 23.53 -0.43 6.37
CA GLY A 141 23.97 -1.62 7.11
C GLY A 141 23.54 -2.95 6.49
N THR A 142 23.53 -4.01 7.27
CA THR A 142 23.10 -5.33 6.81
C THR A 142 21.57 -5.39 6.64
N PRO A 143 21.06 -5.77 5.45
CA PRO A 143 19.61 -5.88 5.25
C PRO A 143 19.03 -7.04 6.05
N ALA A 144 17.84 -6.81 6.61
CA ALA A 144 17.03 -7.84 7.23
C ALA A 144 16.56 -8.86 6.18
N THR A 145 16.51 -10.13 6.57
CA THR A 145 15.83 -11.17 5.80
C THR A 145 14.31 -11.02 5.88
N THR A 146 13.58 -11.71 5.01
CA THR A 146 12.12 -11.80 5.04
C THR A 146 11.60 -12.21 6.42
N THR A 147 12.22 -13.23 7.02
CA THR A 147 11.86 -13.72 8.37
C THR A 147 12.16 -12.69 9.43
N GLN A 148 13.34 -12.06 9.40
CA GLN A 148 13.70 -11.03 10.39
C GLN A 148 12.77 -9.81 10.35
N MET A 149 12.33 -9.40 9.15
CA MET A 149 11.34 -8.33 9.02
C MET A 149 9.98 -8.77 9.58
N GLY A 150 9.54 -9.99 9.28
CA GLY A 150 8.30 -10.56 9.84
C GLY A 150 8.33 -10.65 11.37
N ASP A 151 9.41 -11.17 11.94
CA ASP A 151 9.61 -11.28 13.38
C ASP A 151 9.59 -9.91 14.05
N ALA A 152 10.20 -8.89 13.43
CA ALA A 152 10.18 -7.52 13.94
C ALA A 152 8.76 -6.93 13.94
N VAL A 153 7.97 -7.19 12.90
CA VAL A 153 6.55 -6.75 12.85
C VAL A 153 5.72 -7.45 13.92
N ILE A 154 5.92 -8.76 14.12
CA ILE A 154 5.26 -9.52 15.19
C ILE A 154 5.61 -8.93 16.56
N ALA A 155 6.89 -8.68 16.84
CA ALA A 155 7.33 -8.09 18.10
C ALA A 155 6.71 -6.70 18.33
N ALA A 156 6.61 -5.87 17.30
CA ALA A 156 5.96 -4.57 17.39
C ALA A 156 4.44 -4.68 17.66
N LEU A 157 3.77 -5.67 17.05
CA LEU A 157 2.37 -5.98 17.34
C LEU A 157 2.18 -6.44 18.79
N GLU A 158 3.01 -7.36 19.29
CA GLU A 158 2.93 -7.85 20.67
C GLU A 158 3.16 -6.75 21.69
N ALA A 159 4.09 -5.83 21.43
CA ALA A 159 4.35 -4.67 22.29
C ALA A 159 3.20 -3.64 22.33
N SER A 160 2.23 -3.75 21.41
CA SER A 160 1.04 -2.88 21.34
C SER A 160 -0.22 -3.49 21.97
N LEU A 161 -0.13 -4.69 22.56
CA LEU A 161 -1.17 -5.31 23.40
C LEU A 161 -1.24 -4.62 24.77
#